data_AF-A0A358DIH0-F1
#
_entry.id   AF-A0A358DIH0-F1
#
_cell.length_a   1.000
_cell.length_b   1.000
_cell.length_c   1.000
_cell.angle_alpha   90.00
_cell.angle_beta   90.00
_cell.angle_gamma   90.00
#
_symmetry.space_group_name_H-M   'P 1'
#
loop_
_entity.id
_entity.type
_entity.pdbx_description
1 polymer ?
#
loop_
_entity_poly.entity_id
_entity_poly.type
_entity_poly.pdbx_seq_one_letter_code
_entity_poly.pdbx_strand_id
1 'polypeptide(L)'
;CGYGAIQKLSSVEADYLKNGFKADNLQQELYADGLTISFLRSMEEVTQQILPKVPSVLSEVQRELAIDSISDELLKQYDDDPFTSVRIIPFYSGNKYYKVVYDVFRDIRLVVTPPSSIGKYGGDTDNWMWPRHTGDFSVFRVYADRNNKPAKHNADNVPYKPKYVVPVSLGGVRDGDYAMTIGYPGSTQRYLSSFGIAQQMESENKPRVEVRGAKQDIWWDAMTKNDTIRLKYANKYAGSSNYWKNSMGMNEALVKLDVLAEKRLLESRLTSWINNSERNKAKYGHLLKTLEEAYAGSTDMARYTTYFLETFNNGIELIRFANTILQFDMDGTEEDKAEFINDRIIESYKNYEPTLDRKVLPVLMRLYEQRVPEKYLPDIYKKIKTEFDGDYDKYADWLFANSQFTNLTDLMNLLKDANTEMLTKDPAMELALSTKDMGYELSGQMMSAYENMMRGERELMAALMEMDSRKNFYPDATFTQRMSYGSVKGYKPRDGVWYDYYTTEKGVLEKYKENDPEFHLQPYIVDALQKRDFGRYAAKDGTMRVNFLSDNDITGGNSGSPVFNGKAELIGLAFDGNWEALSGDIVFEPEMQRTISVDVRYVLYTIDKIMNAPHIVSELKIVK
;
A
#
# COMPACT_ATOMS: atom_id res chain seq x y z
N CYS A 1 7.97 -3.38 4.86
CA CYS A 1 7.56 -4.57 4.07
C CYS A 1 7.36 -5.84 4.91
N GLY A 2 8.35 -6.31 5.69
CA GLY A 2 8.22 -7.56 6.47
C GLY A 2 7.29 -7.50 7.68
N TYR A 3 6.79 -6.32 8.07
CA TYR A 3 6.11 -6.08 9.35
C TYR A 3 4.93 -7.04 9.63
N GLY A 4 4.07 -7.29 8.63
CA GLY A 4 2.94 -8.22 8.78
C GLY A 4 3.39 -9.67 9.01
N ALA A 5 4.41 -10.14 8.30
CA ALA A 5 4.97 -11.48 8.51
C ALA A 5 5.64 -11.60 9.89
N ILE A 6 6.37 -10.57 10.32
CA ILE A 6 7.03 -10.54 11.64
C ILE A 6 5.99 -10.49 12.77
N GLN A 7 4.91 -9.70 12.60
CA GLN A 7 3.81 -9.66 13.55
C GLN A 7 3.16 -11.04 13.70
N LYS A 8 2.92 -11.76 12.60
CA LYS A 8 2.36 -13.12 12.63
C LYS A 8 3.27 -14.12 13.36
N LEU A 9 4.58 -13.95 13.24
CA LEU A 9 5.59 -14.77 13.93
C LEU A 9 5.76 -14.39 15.41
N SER A 10 5.34 -13.20 15.82
CA SER A 10 5.54 -12.70 17.18
C SER A 10 4.48 -13.24 18.15
N SER A 11 4.87 -13.41 19.42
CA SER A 11 3.96 -13.67 20.54
C SER A 11 4.28 -12.75 21.72
N VAL A 12 3.55 -12.85 22.83
CA VAL A 12 3.88 -12.10 24.06
C VAL A 12 5.21 -12.55 24.63
N GLU A 13 5.50 -13.86 24.55
CA GLU A 13 6.75 -14.47 25.01
C GLU A 13 7.92 -14.20 24.05
N ALA A 14 7.63 -14.09 22.75
CA ALA A 14 8.60 -13.84 21.68
C ALA A 14 8.19 -12.62 20.85
N ASP A 15 8.28 -11.43 21.44
CA ASP A 15 7.93 -10.17 20.76
C ASP A 15 9.07 -9.70 19.84
N TYR A 16 9.09 -10.23 18.61
CA TYR A 16 10.09 -9.87 17.60
C TYR A 16 9.90 -8.45 17.07
N LEU A 17 8.70 -7.86 17.20
CA LEU A 17 8.48 -6.45 16.87
C LEU A 17 9.22 -5.55 17.86
N LYS A 18 9.13 -5.82 19.17
CA LYS A 18 9.78 -5.02 20.21
C LYS A 18 11.28 -5.29 20.29
N ASN A 19 11.69 -6.55 20.21
CA ASN A 19 13.06 -6.97 20.52
C ASN A 19 13.92 -7.23 19.29
N GLY A 20 13.33 -7.31 18.09
CA GLY A 20 13.99 -7.81 16.90
C GLY A 20 14.14 -9.34 16.93
N PHE A 21 14.74 -9.89 15.89
CA PHE A 21 15.03 -11.32 15.77
C PHE A 21 16.30 -11.53 14.96
N LYS A 22 17.10 -12.54 15.31
CA LYS A 22 18.23 -13.04 14.51
C LYS A 22 18.27 -14.56 14.57
N ALA A 23 18.43 -15.22 13.43
CA ALA A 23 18.73 -16.65 13.39
C ALA A 23 20.24 -16.87 13.60
N ASP A 24 20.63 -17.79 14.49
CA ASP A 24 22.06 -18.11 14.68
C ASP A 24 22.60 -19.05 13.59
N ASN A 25 21.71 -19.73 12.85
CA ASN A 25 22.03 -20.61 11.72
C ASN A 25 20.78 -20.83 10.84
N LEU A 26 20.97 -21.50 9.69
CA LEU A 26 19.91 -21.79 8.71
C LEU A 26 18.72 -22.57 9.29
N GLN A 27 18.94 -23.42 10.30
CA GLN A 27 17.89 -24.23 10.91
C GLN A 27 16.99 -23.42 11.85
N GLN A 28 17.45 -22.25 12.30
CA GLN A 28 16.69 -21.34 13.16
C GLN A 28 15.96 -20.24 12.40
N GLU A 29 16.08 -20.17 11.08
CA GLU A 29 15.30 -19.22 10.26
C GLU A 29 13.81 -19.57 10.33
N LEU A 30 12.97 -18.59 10.63
CA LEU A 30 11.56 -18.82 10.91
C LEU A 30 10.74 -18.81 9.62
N TYR A 31 10.05 -19.91 9.31
CA TYR A 31 9.14 -19.96 8.17
C TYR A 31 8.00 -18.94 8.31
N ALA A 32 7.94 -18.00 7.37
CA ALA A 32 6.93 -16.95 7.34
C ALA A 32 5.73 -17.43 6.53
N ASP A 33 4.77 -18.07 7.21
CA ASP A 33 3.63 -18.69 6.54
C ASP A 33 2.79 -17.69 5.72
N GLY A 34 2.42 -18.12 4.52
CA GLY A 34 1.71 -17.31 3.52
C GLY A 34 2.54 -16.23 2.82
N LEU A 35 3.79 -15.98 3.21
CA LEU A 35 4.68 -15.05 2.51
C LEU A 35 5.22 -15.68 1.23
N THR A 36 5.12 -14.94 0.12
CA THR A 36 5.71 -15.35 -1.17
C THR A 36 6.70 -14.31 -1.68
N ILE A 37 7.67 -14.76 -2.47
CA ILE A 37 8.58 -13.90 -3.24
C ILE A 37 8.50 -14.30 -4.71
N SER A 38 8.31 -13.30 -5.58
CA SER A 38 8.18 -13.51 -7.02
C SER A 38 9.36 -12.91 -7.78
N PHE A 39 10.00 -13.70 -8.63
CA PHE A 39 11.03 -13.23 -9.56
C PHE A 39 10.45 -13.06 -10.95
N LEU A 40 10.65 -11.89 -11.55
CA LEU A 40 10.23 -11.63 -12.93
C LEU A 40 10.96 -12.59 -13.88
N ARG A 41 10.20 -13.43 -14.58
CA ARG A 41 10.71 -14.35 -15.61
C ARG A 41 10.74 -13.66 -16.98
N SER A 42 9.66 -12.99 -17.36
CA SER A 42 9.55 -12.25 -18.63
C SER A 42 8.42 -11.22 -18.61
N MET A 43 8.55 -10.22 -19.49
CA MET A 43 7.51 -9.22 -19.78
C MET A 43 7.46 -9.02 -21.31
N GLU A 44 6.28 -9.19 -21.90
CA GLU A 44 6.08 -9.17 -23.36
C GLU A 44 4.87 -8.30 -23.71
N GLU A 45 5.00 -7.43 -24.71
CA GLU A 45 3.84 -6.68 -25.23
C GLU A 45 2.94 -7.61 -26.06
N VAL A 46 1.67 -7.73 -25.65
CA VAL A 46 0.67 -8.62 -26.28
C VAL A 46 -0.53 -7.84 -26.85
N THR A 47 -0.40 -6.52 -27.00
CA THR A 47 -1.47 -5.62 -27.51
C THR A 47 -2.12 -6.12 -28.80
N GLN A 48 -1.33 -6.61 -29.77
CA GLN A 48 -1.82 -7.11 -31.06
C GLN A 48 -2.55 -8.47 -30.97
N GLN A 49 -2.39 -9.20 -29.87
CA GLN A 49 -3.12 -10.46 -29.62
C GLN A 49 -4.49 -10.20 -28.98
N ILE A 50 -4.72 -8.99 -28.46
CA ILE A 50 -5.89 -8.58 -27.69
C ILE A 50 -6.75 -7.61 -28.48
N LEU A 51 -6.27 -6.38 -28.73
CA LEU A 51 -7.10 -5.28 -29.23
C LEU A 51 -7.85 -5.58 -30.54
N PRO A 52 -7.27 -6.28 -31.54
CA PRO A 52 -8.00 -6.61 -32.78
C PRO A 52 -9.22 -7.53 -32.56
N LYS A 53 -9.30 -8.24 -31.43
CA LYS A 53 -10.41 -9.14 -31.09
C LYS A 53 -11.48 -8.45 -30.25
N VAL A 54 -11.28 -7.20 -29.84
CA VAL A 54 -12.24 -6.46 -29.01
C VAL A 54 -13.15 -5.61 -29.91
N PRO A 55 -14.46 -5.90 -29.99
CA PRO A 55 -15.37 -5.12 -30.82
C PRO A 55 -15.45 -3.66 -30.39
N SER A 56 -15.43 -2.74 -31.35
CA SER A 56 -15.45 -1.29 -31.09
C SER A 56 -16.80 -0.75 -30.59
N VAL A 57 -17.85 -1.58 -30.58
CA VAL A 57 -19.22 -1.20 -30.21
C VAL A 57 -19.56 -1.47 -28.73
N LEU A 58 -18.64 -2.08 -27.98
CA LEU A 58 -18.84 -2.43 -26.58
C LEU A 58 -18.80 -1.18 -25.67
N SER A 59 -19.56 -1.20 -24.57
CA SER A 59 -19.31 -0.27 -23.46
C SER A 59 -17.94 -0.55 -22.85
N GLU A 60 -17.36 0.38 -22.08
CA GLU A 60 -16.03 0.13 -21.46
C GLU A 60 -16.07 -1.07 -20.50
N VAL A 61 -17.18 -1.28 -19.78
CA VAL A 61 -17.32 -2.45 -18.91
C VAL A 61 -17.34 -3.75 -19.72
N GLN A 62 -18.12 -3.78 -20.80
CA GLN A 62 -18.13 -4.93 -21.71
C GLN A 62 -16.79 -5.15 -22.41
N ARG A 63 -16.08 -4.04 -22.69
CA ARG A 63 -14.75 -4.04 -23.29
C ARG A 63 -13.72 -4.68 -22.36
N GLU A 64 -13.70 -4.32 -21.07
CA GLU A 64 -12.83 -4.94 -20.06
C GLU A 64 -13.17 -6.43 -19.90
N LEU A 65 -14.45 -6.80 -19.79
CA LEU A 65 -14.86 -8.22 -19.75
C LEU A 65 -14.39 -9.03 -20.97
N ALA A 66 -14.43 -8.42 -22.17
CA ALA A 66 -13.92 -9.05 -23.38
C ALA A 66 -12.38 -9.20 -23.34
N ILE A 67 -11.66 -8.18 -22.85
CA ILE A 67 -10.21 -8.24 -22.66
C ILE A 67 -9.85 -9.34 -21.67
N ASP A 68 -10.56 -9.43 -20.54
CA ASP A 68 -10.34 -10.45 -19.51
C ASP A 68 -10.51 -11.84 -20.11
N SER A 69 -11.62 -12.09 -20.83
CA SER A 69 -11.86 -13.38 -21.48
C SER A 69 -10.78 -13.75 -22.52
N ILE A 70 -10.32 -12.78 -23.32
CA ILE A 70 -9.20 -13.00 -24.25
C ILE A 70 -7.90 -13.28 -23.49
N SER A 71 -7.70 -12.58 -22.37
CA SER A 71 -6.51 -12.73 -21.54
C SER A 71 -6.46 -14.10 -20.91
N ASP A 72 -7.55 -14.59 -20.34
CA ASP A 72 -7.66 -15.94 -19.79
C ASP A 72 -7.29 -16.99 -20.83
N GLU A 73 -7.80 -16.88 -22.06
CA GLU A 73 -7.43 -17.79 -23.16
C GLU A 73 -5.91 -17.78 -23.46
N LEU A 74 -5.27 -16.61 -23.44
CA LEU A 74 -3.82 -16.49 -23.65
C LEU A 74 -3.01 -17.07 -22.48
N LEU A 75 -3.60 -17.13 -21.29
CA LEU A 75 -2.96 -17.57 -20.06
C LEU A 75 -3.21 -19.04 -19.70
N LYS A 76 -4.20 -19.71 -20.31
CA LYS A 76 -4.59 -21.12 -20.05
C LYS A 76 -3.44 -22.12 -19.89
N GLN A 77 -2.35 -21.94 -20.62
CA GLN A 77 -1.17 -22.81 -20.53
C GLN A 77 -0.47 -22.78 -19.16
N TYR A 78 -0.83 -21.85 -18.27
CA TYR A 78 -0.23 -21.65 -16.95
C TYR A 78 -1.15 -22.03 -15.77
N ASP A 79 -2.41 -22.42 -16.02
CA ASP A 79 -3.44 -22.57 -14.97
C ASP A 79 -3.07 -23.62 -13.91
N ASP A 80 -2.37 -24.68 -14.31
CA ASP A 80 -2.02 -25.80 -13.43
C ASP A 80 -0.67 -25.65 -12.69
N ASP A 81 0.04 -24.52 -12.85
CA ASP A 81 1.35 -24.29 -12.23
C ASP A 81 1.27 -23.37 -11.00
N PRO A 82 1.22 -23.90 -9.76
CA PRO A 82 1.10 -23.10 -8.54
C PRO A 82 2.36 -22.28 -8.21
N PHE A 83 3.43 -22.46 -8.98
CA PHE A 83 4.73 -21.79 -8.85
C PHE A 83 4.98 -20.79 -9.98
N THR A 84 4.03 -20.58 -10.89
CA THR A 84 4.07 -19.53 -11.89
C THR A 84 2.89 -18.57 -11.67
N SER A 85 3.16 -17.26 -11.66
CA SER A 85 2.10 -16.25 -11.72
C SER A 85 2.21 -15.53 -13.05
N VAL A 86 1.13 -15.56 -13.84
CA VAL A 86 1.06 -14.82 -15.11
C VAL A 86 -0.13 -13.89 -15.09
N ARG A 87 0.08 -12.65 -15.54
CA ARG A 87 -0.97 -11.64 -15.66
C ARG A 87 -0.80 -10.87 -16.96
N ILE A 88 -1.91 -10.54 -17.61
CA ILE A 88 -1.93 -9.51 -18.64
C ILE A 88 -2.35 -8.21 -17.97
N ILE A 89 -1.52 -7.18 -18.10
CA ILE A 89 -1.69 -5.92 -17.38
C ILE A 89 -1.87 -4.79 -18.40
N PRO A 90 -2.88 -3.92 -18.23
CA PRO A 90 -3.05 -2.75 -19.08
C PRO A 90 -2.00 -1.68 -18.76
N PHE A 91 -1.49 -1.03 -19.80
CA PHE A 91 -0.52 0.06 -19.75
C PHE A 91 -1.06 1.24 -20.56
N TYR A 92 -0.65 2.46 -20.19
CA TYR A 92 -1.10 3.70 -20.84
C TYR A 92 -2.63 3.81 -20.88
N SER A 93 -3.28 3.69 -19.71
CA SER A 93 -4.74 3.72 -19.57
C SER A 93 -5.48 2.71 -20.47
N GLY A 94 -4.95 1.49 -20.61
CA GLY A 94 -5.59 0.44 -21.41
C GLY A 94 -5.35 0.53 -22.92
N ASN A 95 -4.40 1.35 -23.38
CA ASN A 95 -4.00 1.44 -24.79
C ASN A 95 -2.94 0.40 -25.21
N LYS A 96 -2.23 -0.21 -24.25
CA LYS A 96 -1.31 -1.33 -24.47
C LYS A 96 -1.48 -2.40 -23.41
N TYR A 97 -1.08 -3.63 -23.72
CA TYR A 97 -1.19 -4.77 -22.80
C TYR A 97 0.11 -5.54 -22.76
N TYR A 98 0.55 -5.90 -21.56
CA TYR A 98 1.78 -6.65 -21.34
C TYR A 98 1.48 -7.92 -20.56
N LYS A 99 1.92 -9.06 -21.09
CA LYS A 99 1.95 -10.34 -20.38
C LYS A 99 3.19 -10.37 -19.50
N VAL A 100 3.01 -10.54 -18.20
CA VAL A 100 4.07 -10.55 -17.20
C VAL A 100 4.07 -11.88 -16.48
N VAL A 101 5.20 -12.58 -16.53
CA VAL A 101 5.37 -13.95 -15.99
C VAL A 101 6.34 -13.91 -14.83
N TYR A 102 6.00 -14.54 -13.71
CA TYR A 102 6.81 -14.62 -12.49
C TYR A 102 7.02 -16.07 -12.04
N ASP A 103 8.22 -16.38 -11.55
CA ASP A 103 8.49 -17.56 -10.73
C ASP A 103 8.13 -17.24 -9.26
N VAL A 104 7.24 -18.02 -8.64
CA VAL A 104 6.69 -17.77 -7.30
C VAL A 104 7.26 -18.76 -6.29
N PHE A 105 8.06 -18.24 -5.35
CA PHE A 105 8.63 -18.99 -4.23
C PHE A 105 7.74 -18.85 -2.99
N ARG A 106 7.49 -19.98 -2.32
CA ARG A 106 6.54 -20.09 -1.20
C ARG A 106 7.17 -20.55 0.11
N ASP A 107 8.45 -20.93 0.12
CA ASP A 107 9.22 -21.18 1.35
C ASP A 107 10.13 -19.99 1.61
N ILE A 108 9.61 -19.01 2.34
CA ILE A 108 10.31 -17.76 2.68
C ILE A 108 10.51 -17.74 4.19
N ARG A 109 11.76 -17.55 4.64
CA ARG A 109 12.11 -17.63 6.06
C ARG A 109 12.74 -16.33 6.56
N LEU A 110 12.33 -15.87 7.74
CA LEU A 110 12.89 -14.70 8.41
C LEU A 110 14.28 -15.05 8.94
N VAL A 111 15.27 -14.21 8.59
CA VAL A 111 16.67 -14.37 8.98
C VAL A 111 17.03 -13.38 10.08
N VAL A 112 16.76 -12.10 9.85
CA VAL A 112 17.03 -11.04 10.83
C VAL A 112 16.09 -9.85 10.63
N THR A 113 15.62 -9.26 11.74
CA THR A 113 14.91 -7.98 11.74
C THR A 113 15.33 -7.16 12.97
N PRO A 114 15.64 -5.87 12.81
CA PRO A 114 15.91 -5.02 13.96
C PRO A 114 14.64 -4.86 14.83
N PRO A 115 14.77 -4.42 16.09
CA PRO A 115 13.62 -3.99 16.88
C PRO A 115 12.92 -2.81 16.19
N SER A 116 11.61 -2.65 16.42
CA SER A 116 10.80 -1.57 15.81
C SER A 116 11.31 -0.17 16.18
N SER A 117 11.99 -0.03 17.31
CA SER A 117 12.71 1.18 17.72
C SER A 117 13.83 1.58 16.75
N ILE A 118 14.34 0.68 15.91
CA ILE A 118 15.23 1.00 14.79
C ILE A 118 14.46 0.94 13.47
N GLY A 119 13.71 -0.15 13.25
CA GLY A 119 13.02 -0.44 11.98
C GLY A 119 11.92 0.56 11.63
N LYS A 120 11.37 1.24 12.63
CA LYS A 120 10.32 2.26 12.51
C LYS A 120 10.58 3.44 13.44
N TYR A 121 11.85 3.78 13.69
CA TYR A 121 12.24 4.91 14.52
C TYR A 121 11.55 6.20 14.04
N GLY A 122 10.89 6.91 14.96
CA GLY A 122 10.09 8.10 14.70
C GLY A 122 8.64 7.82 14.27
N GLY A 123 8.25 6.55 14.15
CA GLY A 123 6.86 6.11 14.04
C GLY A 123 6.05 6.85 12.98
N ASP A 124 4.86 7.28 13.37
CA ASP A 124 3.99 8.11 12.57
C ASP A 124 4.58 9.52 12.39
N THR A 125 5.12 10.14 13.44
CA THR A 125 5.66 11.52 13.40
C THR A 125 6.66 11.73 12.25
N ASP A 126 7.58 10.80 12.06
CA ASP A 126 8.59 10.89 11.02
C ASP A 126 8.10 10.33 9.67
N ASN A 127 6.97 9.61 9.58
CA ASN A 127 6.47 9.02 8.32
C ASN A 127 6.26 10.08 7.23
N TRP A 128 6.72 9.82 6.00
CA TRP A 128 6.81 10.79 4.89
C TRP A 128 7.71 12.00 5.15
N MET A 129 8.46 12.08 6.26
CA MET A 129 9.29 13.25 6.57
C MET A 129 10.77 13.01 6.26
N TRP A 130 11.42 14.06 5.76
CA TRP A 130 12.87 14.24 5.80
C TRP A 130 13.19 15.49 6.64
N PRO A 131 14.23 15.50 7.50
CA PRO A 131 15.23 14.46 7.75
C PRO A 131 14.73 13.19 8.45
N ARG A 132 15.19 12.02 7.97
CA ARG A 132 14.82 10.68 8.47
C ARG A 132 16.00 9.95 9.12
N HIS A 133 15.71 9.13 10.14
CA HIS A 133 16.74 8.41 10.92
C HIS A 133 16.35 6.94 11.19
N THR A 134 15.70 6.29 10.23
CA THR A 134 15.08 4.98 10.39
C THR A 134 15.91 3.89 9.71
N GLY A 135 16.18 2.80 10.43
CA GLY A 135 16.80 1.60 9.89
C GLY A 135 15.76 0.64 9.33
N ASP A 136 14.96 1.08 8.34
CA ASP A 136 13.83 0.30 7.80
C ASP A 136 14.33 -0.84 6.90
N PHE A 137 14.59 -2.00 7.52
CA PHE A 137 14.91 -3.22 6.80
C PHE A 137 14.45 -4.45 7.58
N SER A 138 14.28 -5.55 6.85
CA SER A 138 14.13 -6.90 7.38
C SER A 138 14.71 -7.86 6.36
N VAL A 139 15.40 -8.92 6.79
CA VAL A 139 16.06 -9.88 5.91
C VAL A 139 15.34 -11.21 5.95
N PHE A 140 14.99 -11.69 4.77
CA PHE A 140 14.41 -13.01 4.54
C PHE A 140 15.30 -13.81 3.60
N ARG A 141 15.17 -15.13 3.65
CA ARG A 141 15.81 -16.06 2.72
C ARG A 141 14.77 -16.82 1.94
N VAL A 142 15.01 -16.93 0.64
CA VAL A 142 14.22 -17.76 -0.26
C VAL A 142 14.75 -19.19 -0.21
N TYR A 143 13.88 -20.16 0.00
CA TYR A 143 14.18 -21.59 -0.06
C TYR A 143 13.57 -22.22 -1.32
N ALA A 144 14.20 -23.28 -1.79
CA ALA A 144 13.86 -24.01 -3.00
C ALA A 144 14.01 -25.52 -2.78
N ASP A 145 13.47 -26.31 -3.70
CA ASP A 145 13.76 -27.74 -3.71
C ASP A 145 15.24 -28.02 -4.03
N ARG A 146 15.63 -29.30 -3.98
CA ARG A 146 17.01 -29.74 -4.29
C ARG A 146 17.45 -29.46 -5.74
N ASN A 147 16.51 -29.17 -6.64
CA ASN A 147 16.74 -28.79 -8.03
C ASN A 147 16.74 -27.27 -8.24
N ASN A 148 16.73 -26.49 -7.15
CA ASN A 148 16.69 -25.03 -7.17
C ASN A 148 15.41 -24.45 -7.82
N LYS A 149 14.29 -25.18 -7.72
CA LYS A 149 12.96 -24.78 -8.20
C LYS A 149 12.08 -24.28 -7.05
N PRO A 150 11.11 -23.41 -7.33
CA PRO A 150 10.16 -23.01 -6.31
C PRO A 150 9.41 -24.22 -5.75
N ALA A 151 9.21 -24.22 -4.44
CA ALA A 151 8.57 -25.31 -3.72
C ALA A 151 7.71 -24.77 -2.57
N LYS A 152 6.77 -25.58 -2.10
CA LYS A 152 6.10 -25.36 -0.81
C LYS A 152 7.11 -25.58 0.33
N HIS A 153 6.80 -25.07 1.52
CA HIS A 153 7.64 -25.27 2.70
C HIS A 153 7.92 -26.75 2.97
N ASN A 154 9.19 -27.09 3.17
CA ASN A 154 9.65 -28.43 3.51
C ASN A 154 10.98 -28.33 4.30
N ALA A 155 11.16 -29.20 5.28
CA ALA A 155 12.40 -29.30 6.04
C ALA A 155 13.63 -29.65 5.17
N ASP A 156 13.42 -30.37 4.06
CA ASP A 156 14.46 -30.75 3.09
C ASP A 156 14.80 -29.65 2.07
N ASN A 157 14.05 -28.54 2.04
CA ASN A 157 14.35 -27.43 1.15
C ASN A 157 15.69 -26.79 1.51
N VAL A 158 16.37 -26.26 0.51
CA VAL A 158 17.69 -25.63 0.64
C VAL A 158 17.63 -24.16 0.24
N PRO A 159 18.56 -23.31 0.72
CA PRO A 159 18.67 -21.93 0.25
C PRO A 159 18.71 -21.85 -1.28
N TYR A 160 17.81 -21.03 -1.84
CA TYR A 160 17.75 -20.78 -3.28
C TYR A 160 19.05 -20.14 -3.76
N LYS A 161 19.55 -20.63 -4.90
CA LYS A 161 20.71 -20.09 -5.61
C LYS A 161 20.21 -19.20 -6.75
N PRO A 162 20.20 -17.87 -6.60
CA PRO A 162 19.73 -16.97 -7.64
C PRO A 162 20.69 -16.92 -8.82
N LYS A 163 20.19 -16.49 -9.98
CA LYS A 163 21.01 -16.27 -11.19
C LYS A 163 22.09 -15.20 -10.98
N TYR A 164 21.84 -14.25 -10.09
CA TYR A 164 22.74 -13.14 -9.79
C TYR A 164 22.58 -12.73 -8.32
N VAL A 165 23.69 -12.40 -7.67
CA VAL A 165 23.74 -11.81 -6.32
C VAL A 165 24.42 -10.45 -6.43
N VAL A 166 23.69 -9.41 -6.04
CA VAL A 166 24.20 -8.03 -6.09
C VAL A 166 25.32 -7.85 -5.06
N PRO A 167 26.50 -7.32 -5.45
CA PRO A 167 27.52 -6.90 -4.50
C PRO A 167 27.02 -5.73 -3.63
N VAL A 168 27.43 -5.68 -2.37
CA VAL A 168 27.08 -4.62 -1.43
C VAL A 168 28.26 -3.69 -1.22
N SER A 169 28.07 -2.40 -1.51
CA SER A 169 29.14 -1.40 -1.48
C SER A 169 29.31 -0.79 -0.08
N LEU A 170 30.55 -0.76 0.41
CA LEU A 170 30.94 0.04 1.59
C LEU A 170 31.48 1.42 1.21
N GLY A 171 31.52 1.77 -0.09
CA GLY A 171 32.05 3.05 -0.58
C GLY A 171 31.25 4.27 -0.11
N GLY A 172 30.00 4.06 0.32
CA GLY A 172 29.06 5.11 0.70
C GLY A 172 28.56 5.91 -0.50
N VAL A 173 27.87 7.02 -0.20
CA VAL A 173 27.31 7.93 -1.21
C VAL A 173 27.77 9.37 -0.99
N ARG A 174 27.84 10.13 -2.07
CA ARG A 174 28.14 11.57 -2.11
C ARG A 174 27.09 12.29 -2.93
N ASP A 175 26.94 13.58 -2.67
CA ASP A 175 26.13 14.47 -3.52
C ASP A 175 26.54 14.35 -4.99
N GLY A 176 25.56 14.18 -5.87
CA GLY A 176 25.72 13.98 -7.31
C GLY A 176 26.10 12.55 -7.74
N ASP A 177 26.35 11.59 -6.83
CA ASP A 177 26.60 10.20 -7.24
C ASP A 177 25.36 9.62 -7.93
N TYR A 178 25.56 8.82 -9.00
CA TYR A 178 24.47 8.12 -9.70
C TYR A 178 23.72 7.16 -8.76
N ALA A 179 22.39 7.20 -8.82
CA ALA A 179 21.50 6.32 -8.07
C ALA A 179 20.42 5.73 -8.98
N MET A 180 20.24 4.42 -8.93
CA MET A 180 19.21 3.70 -9.68
C MET A 180 18.44 2.77 -8.77
N THR A 181 17.11 2.78 -8.87
CA THR A 181 16.25 1.85 -8.15
C THR A 181 15.44 0.99 -9.11
N ILE A 182 15.26 -0.28 -8.73
CA ILE A 182 14.40 -1.24 -9.44
C ILE A 182 13.39 -1.77 -8.44
N GLY A 183 12.10 -1.64 -8.74
CA GLY A 183 11.04 -1.97 -7.80
C GLY A 183 9.72 -2.28 -8.47
N TYR A 184 8.68 -2.44 -7.67
CA TYR A 184 7.32 -2.74 -8.12
C TYR A 184 6.38 -1.61 -7.70
N PRO A 185 6.52 -0.41 -8.29
CA PRO A 185 5.63 0.71 -7.97
C PRO A 185 4.17 0.28 -8.19
N GLY A 186 3.32 0.64 -7.23
CA GLY A 186 1.97 0.13 -7.10
C GLY A 186 1.02 0.76 -8.11
N SER A 187 0.69 2.04 -7.91
CA SER A 187 -0.19 2.79 -8.80
C SER A 187 0.19 4.26 -8.86
N THR A 188 0.06 4.85 -10.04
CA THR A 188 0.14 6.30 -10.30
C THR A 188 -0.97 6.66 -11.30
N GLN A 189 -1.29 7.94 -11.42
CA GLN A 189 -2.31 8.46 -12.35
C GLN A 189 -1.82 9.77 -13.00
N ARG A 190 -0.63 9.74 -13.59
CA ARG A 190 0.07 10.96 -14.05
C ARG A 190 -0.53 11.61 -15.29
N TYR A 191 -1.36 10.85 -16.01
CA TYR A 191 -2.07 11.34 -17.18
C TYR A 191 -3.54 11.65 -16.92
N LEU A 192 -3.98 11.58 -15.65
CA LEU A 192 -5.34 11.95 -15.25
C LEU A 192 -5.65 13.39 -15.67
N SER A 193 -6.87 13.60 -16.16
CA SER A 193 -7.41 14.92 -16.52
C SER A 193 -7.49 15.86 -15.32
N SER A 194 -7.56 17.17 -15.57
CA SER A 194 -7.80 18.18 -14.56
C SER A 194 -9.13 17.95 -13.82
N PHE A 195 -10.13 17.40 -14.51
CA PHE A 195 -11.42 17.01 -13.93
C PHE A 195 -11.28 15.84 -12.96
N GLY A 196 -10.54 14.80 -13.34
CA GLY A 196 -10.28 13.64 -12.48
C GLY A 196 -9.48 14.01 -11.24
N ILE A 197 -8.43 14.82 -11.39
CA ILE A 197 -7.64 15.31 -10.25
C ILE A 197 -8.51 16.13 -9.30
N ALA A 198 -9.39 17.00 -9.82
CA ALA A 198 -10.29 17.79 -8.98
C ALA A 198 -11.27 16.91 -8.18
N GLN A 199 -11.87 15.89 -8.81
CA GLN A 199 -12.75 14.96 -8.09
C GLN A 199 -11.98 14.14 -7.06
N GLN A 200 -10.78 13.65 -7.36
CA GLN A 200 -9.94 12.93 -6.41
C GLN A 200 -9.63 13.78 -5.18
N MET A 201 -9.26 15.05 -5.38
CA MET A 201 -8.98 15.97 -4.27
C MET A 201 -10.21 16.22 -3.38
N GLU A 202 -11.36 16.50 -4.00
CA GLU A 202 -12.56 17.00 -3.32
C GLU A 202 -13.51 15.91 -2.80
N SER A 203 -13.57 14.80 -3.51
CA SER A 203 -14.56 13.74 -3.30
C SER A 203 -13.94 12.44 -2.80
N GLU A 204 -12.63 12.24 -2.94
CA GLU A 204 -11.95 11.04 -2.41
C GLU A 204 -11.03 11.37 -1.23
N ASN A 205 -10.05 12.25 -1.44
CA ASN A 205 -9.01 12.52 -0.45
C ASN A 205 -9.57 13.24 0.79
N LYS A 206 -10.42 14.27 0.61
CA LYS A 206 -11.03 15.00 1.75
C LYS A 206 -11.89 14.10 2.65
N PRO A 207 -12.88 13.33 2.15
CA PRO A 207 -13.63 12.40 2.99
C PRO A 207 -12.76 11.35 3.68
N ARG A 208 -11.76 10.80 2.96
CA ARG A 208 -10.81 9.84 3.53
C ARG A 208 -10.04 10.41 4.71
N VAL A 209 -9.55 11.64 4.58
CA VAL A 209 -8.80 12.33 5.65
C VAL A 209 -9.67 12.50 6.90
N GLU A 210 -10.93 12.92 6.71
CA GLU A 210 -11.86 13.17 7.82
C GLU A 210 -12.23 11.88 8.57
N VAL A 211 -12.68 10.84 7.85
CA VAL A 211 -13.14 9.59 8.46
C VAL A 211 -12.00 8.84 9.14
N ARG A 212 -10.82 8.79 8.49
CA ARG A 212 -9.66 8.11 9.07
C ARG A 212 -9.10 8.83 10.29
N GLY A 213 -9.08 10.17 10.28
CA GLY A 213 -8.66 10.95 11.45
C GLY A 213 -9.50 10.62 12.68
N ALA A 214 -10.83 10.65 12.53
CA ALA A 214 -11.76 10.35 13.64
C ALA A 214 -11.55 8.94 14.24
N LYS A 215 -11.31 7.93 13.40
CA LYS A 215 -11.04 6.56 13.86
C LYS A 215 -9.64 6.41 14.48
N GLN A 216 -8.63 7.04 13.88
CA GLN A 216 -7.24 6.95 14.32
C GLN A 216 -7.04 7.53 15.72
N ASP A 217 -7.73 8.63 16.06
CA ASP A 217 -7.68 9.21 17.40
C ASP A 217 -8.08 8.20 18.49
N ILE A 218 -9.13 7.42 18.22
CA ILE A 218 -9.64 6.38 19.12
C ILE A 218 -8.64 5.22 19.23
N TRP A 219 -8.10 4.76 18.10
CA TRP A 219 -7.10 3.70 18.08
C TRP A 219 -5.82 4.09 18.79
N TRP A 220 -5.32 5.30 18.55
CA TRP A 220 -4.09 5.81 19.14
C TRP A 220 -4.17 5.91 20.67
N ASP A 221 -5.28 6.45 21.20
CA ASP A 221 -5.53 6.51 22.64
C ASP A 221 -5.52 5.11 23.29
N ALA A 222 -6.08 4.11 22.62
CA ALA A 222 -6.09 2.74 23.12
C ALA A 222 -4.72 2.05 23.02
N MET A 223 -4.03 2.21 21.89
CA MET A 223 -2.72 1.59 21.63
C MET A 223 -1.63 2.12 22.57
N THR A 224 -1.66 3.41 22.91
CA THR A 224 -0.68 4.03 23.81
C THR A 224 -0.84 3.61 25.27
N LYS A 225 -2.01 3.06 25.65
CA LYS A 225 -2.34 2.63 27.02
C LYS A 225 -2.27 1.11 27.23
N ASN A 226 -2.19 0.31 26.17
CA ASN A 226 -2.29 -1.15 26.28
C ASN A 226 -1.46 -1.86 25.19
N ASP A 227 -0.44 -2.62 25.62
CA ASP A 227 0.47 -3.36 24.74
C ASP A 227 -0.22 -4.45 23.90
N THR A 228 -1.24 -5.12 24.45
CA THR A 228 -2.02 -6.13 23.70
C THR A 228 -2.78 -5.47 22.55
N ILE A 229 -3.44 -4.33 22.81
CA ILE A 229 -4.13 -3.57 21.75
C ILE A 229 -3.11 -3.05 20.75
N ARG A 230 -1.96 -2.52 21.20
CA ARG A 230 -0.87 -2.08 20.33
C ARG A 230 -0.43 -3.21 19.40
N LEU A 231 -0.19 -4.41 19.90
CA LEU A 231 0.21 -5.57 19.10
C LEU A 231 -0.85 -5.95 18.06
N LYS A 232 -2.15 -5.91 18.41
CA LYS A 232 -3.25 -6.23 17.49
C LYS A 232 -3.49 -5.15 16.43
N TYR A 233 -3.41 -3.88 16.81
CA TYR A 233 -3.80 -2.74 15.97
C TYR A 233 -2.64 -2.05 15.26
N ALA A 234 -1.37 -2.31 15.61
CA ALA A 234 -0.22 -1.60 15.02
C ALA A 234 -0.19 -1.65 13.49
N ASN A 235 -0.48 -2.80 12.88
CA ASN A 235 -0.52 -2.93 11.42
C ASN A 235 -1.73 -2.19 10.81
N LYS A 236 -2.91 -2.27 11.45
CA LYS A 236 -4.13 -1.58 11.01
C LYS A 236 -3.99 -0.05 11.08
N TYR A 237 -3.47 0.45 12.21
CA TYR A 237 -3.20 1.87 12.42
C TYR A 237 -2.17 2.38 11.41
N ALA A 238 -1.04 1.68 11.23
CA ALA A 238 -0.02 2.08 10.27
C ALA A 238 -0.55 2.13 8.83
N GLY A 239 -1.34 1.13 8.41
CA GLY A 239 -1.98 1.13 7.10
C GLY A 239 -2.99 2.28 6.93
N SER A 240 -3.78 2.58 7.96
CA SER A 240 -4.72 3.70 7.95
C SER A 240 -3.99 5.04 7.86
N SER A 241 -2.97 5.26 8.70
CA SER A 241 -2.21 6.51 8.77
C SER A 241 -1.46 6.80 7.48
N ASN A 242 -0.87 5.76 6.86
CA ASN A 242 -0.10 5.93 5.62
C ASN A 242 -0.90 6.63 4.51
N TYR A 243 -2.10 6.13 4.23
CA TYR A 243 -2.99 6.72 3.22
C TYR A 243 -3.65 8.01 3.69
N TRP A 244 -3.88 8.18 5.01
CA TRP A 244 -4.39 9.41 5.59
C TRP A 244 -3.42 10.58 5.35
N LYS A 245 -2.14 10.39 5.69
CA LYS A 245 -1.07 11.38 5.41
C LYS A 245 -0.86 11.60 3.93
N ASN A 246 -0.83 10.52 3.14
CA ASN A 246 -0.67 10.62 1.70
C ASN A 246 -1.79 11.46 1.05
N SER A 247 -3.05 11.22 1.40
CA SER A 247 -4.18 12.00 0.86
C SER A 247 -4.11 13.49 1.24
N MET A 248 -3.71 13.77 2.48
CA MET A 248 -3.54 15.15 2.98
C MET A 248 -2.40 15.87 2.25
N GLY A 249 -1.20 15.28 2.25
CA GLY A 249 -0.02 15.89 1.62
C GLY A 249 -0.12 15.94 0.10
N MET A 250 -0.79 14.99 -0.55
CA MET A 250 -1.08 15.04 -1.99
C MET A 250 -1.93 16.28 -2.31
N ASN A 251 -3.04 16.49 -1.60
CA ASN A 251 -3.89 17.66 -1.83
C ASN A 251 -3.13 18.98 -1.60
N GLU A 252 -2.34 19.06 -0.52
CA GLU A 252 -1.51 20.24 -0.25
C GLU A 252 -0.50 20.52 -1.38
N ALA A 253 0.20 19.47 -1.83
CA ALA A 253 1.20 19.58 -2.88
C ALA A 253 0.57 19.96 -4.24
N LEU A 254 -0.57 19.37 -4.61
CA LEU A 254 -1.28 19.68 -5.85
C LEU A 254 -1.71 21.17 -5.92
N VAL A 255 -2.16 21.73 -4.79
CA VAL A 255 -2.50 23.17 -4.70
C VAL A 255 -1.23 24.02 -4.80
N LYS A 256 -0.17 23.68 -4.05
CA LYS A 256 1.08 24.45 -4.02
C LYS A 256 1.78 24.51 -5.37
N LEU A 257 1.66 23.45 -6.17
CA LEU A 257 2.27 23.31 -7.50
C LEU A 257 1.37 23.79 -8.64
N ASP A 258 0.14 24.25 -8.35
CA ASP A 258 -0.85 24.68 -9.35
C ASP A 258 -1.11 23.64 -10.47
N VAL A 259 -1.11 22.36 -10.10
CA VAL A 259 -1.18 21.22 -11.05
C VAL A 259 -2.45 21.26 -11.90
N LEU A 260 -3.57 21.69 -11.32
CA LEU A 260 -4.82 21.83 -12.05
C LEU A 260 -4.72 22.87 -13.18
N ALA A 261 -4.01 23.98 -12.98
CA ALA A 261 -3.80 24.97 -14.03
C ALA A 261 -2.91 24.41 -15.14
N GLU A 262 -1.82 23.72 -14.80
CA GLU A 262 -0.95 23.07 -15.79
C GLU A 262 -1.69 22.04 -16.64
N LYS A 263 -2.55 21.24 -16.01
CA LYS A 263 -3.39 20.25 -16.71
C LYS A 263 -4.38 20.92 -17.66
N ARG A 264 -5.01 22.02 -17.25
CA ARG A 264 -5.90 22.82 -18.12
C ARG A 264 -5.16 23.45 -19.30
N LEU A 265 -3.90 23.84 -19.12
CA LEU A 265 -3.06 24.32 -20.23
C LEU A 265 -2.74 23.19 -21.22
N LEU A 266 -2.41 21.99 -20.72
CA LEU A 266 -2.23 20.81 -21.56
C LEU A 266 -3.51 20.45 -22.34
N GLU A 267 -4.66 20.48 -21.68
CA GLU A 267 -5.98 20.21 -22.28
C GLU A 267 -6.36 21.27 -23.33
N SER A 268 -6.02 22.54 -23.10
CA SER A 268 -6.20 23.62 -24.07
C SER A 268 -5.32 23.43 -25.32
N ARG A 269 -4.07 22.99 -25.12
CA ARG A 269 -3.16 22.63 -26.22
C ARG A 269 -3.70 21.42 -27.00
N LEU A 270 -4.19 20.41 -26.29
CA LEU A 270 -4.82 19.23 -26.89
C LEU A 270 -6.04 19.62 -27.72
N THR A 271 -6.92 20.47 -27.18
CA THR A 271 -8.10 21.00 -27.90
C THR A 271 -7.70 21.67 -29.22
N SER A 272 -6.64 22.49 -29.18
CA SER A 272 -6.13 23.15 -30.38
C SER A 272 -5.61 22.14 -31.40
N TRP A 273 -4.85 21.12 -30.96
CA TRP A 273 -4.36 20.04 -31.83
C TRP A 273 -5.49 19.18 -32.43
N ILE A 274 -6.54 18.90 -31.66
CA ILE A 274 -7.73 18.19 -32.12
C ILE A 274 -8.44 18.99 -33.23
N ASN A 275 -8.63 20.30 -33.01
CA ASN A 275 -9.36 21.16 -33.95
C ASN A 275 -8.57 21.52 -35.22
N ASN A 276 -7.25 21.36 -35.22
CA ASN A 276 -6.40 21.64 -36.38
C ASN A 276 -6.45 20.54 -37.47
N SER A 277 -7.24 19.47 -37.28
CA SER A 277 -7.35 18.36 -38.22
C SER A 277 -8.74 17.74 -38.16
N GLU A 278 -9.44 17.66 -39.30
CA GLU A 278 -10.74 16.99 -39.37
C GLU A 278 -10.67 15.52 -38.94
N ARG A 279 -9.55 14.84 -39.19
CA ARG A 279 -9.30 13.47 -38.71
C ARG A 279 -9.27 13.42 -37.18
N ASN A 280 -8.55 14.33 -36.53
CA ASN A 280 -8.43 14.35 -35.08
C ASN A 280 -9.74 14.77 -34.43
N LYS A 281 -10.42 15.75 -35.02
CA LYS A 281 -11.75 16.21 -34.59
C LYS A 281 -12.79 15.10 -34.66
N ALA A 282 -12.81 14.33 -35.74
CA ALA A 282 -13.69 13.16 -35.86
C ALA A 282 -13.41 12.10 -34.79
N LYS A 283 -12.13 11.92 -34.41
CA LYS A 283 -11.71 10.90 -33.44
C LYS A 283 -11.88 11.33 -31.97
N TYR A 284 -11.51 12.56 -31.64
CA TYR A 284 -11.35 13.05 -30.26
C TYR A 284 -12.18 14.30 -29.94
N GLY A 285 -12.97 14.84 -30.87
CA GLY A 285 -13.69 16.11 -30.67
C GLY A 285 -14.69 16.13 -29.51
N HIS A 286 -15.09 14.96 -29.00
CA HIS A 286 -16.00 14.80 -27.86
C HIS A 286 -15.27 14.61 -26.53
N LEU A 287 -13.98 14.25 -26.55
CA LEU A 287 -13.20 13.75 -25.42
C LEU A 287 -13.33 14.59 -24.15
N LEU A 288 -12.89 15.86 -24.20
CA LEU A 288 -12.82 16.71 -23.01
C LEU A 288 -14.20 17.06 -22.46
N LYS A 289 -15.19 17.21 -23.35
CA LYS A 289 -16.58 17.45 -22.95
C LYS A 289 -17.15 16.23 -22.21
N THR A 290 -16.91 15.03 -22.72
CA THR A 290 -17.34 13.78 -22.05
C THR A 290 -16.69 13.64 -20.67
N LEU A 291 -15.40 13.96 -20.54
CA LEU A 291 -14.71 13.95 -19.25
C LEU A 291 -15.30 14.98 -18.27
N GLU A 292 -15.48 16.23 -18.73
CA GLU A 292 -16.07 17.29 -17.92
C GLU A 292 -17.46 16.89 -17.41
N GLU A 293 -18.34 16.43 -18.29
CA GLU A 293 -19.70 16.01 -17.93
C GLU A 293 -19.70 14.82 -16.97
N ALA A 294 -18.82 13.83 -17.19
CA ALA A 294 -18.73 12.64 -16.34
C ALA A 294 -18.26 12.99 -14.92
N TYR A 295 -17.23 13.81 -14.77
CA TYR A 295 -16.68 14.20 -13.47
C TYR A 295 -17.55 15.23 -12.74
N ALA A 296 -18.02 16.27 -13.44
CA ALA A 296 -18.89 17.28 -12.84
C ALA A 296 -20.23 16.66 -12.38
N GLY A 297 -20.82 15.78 -13.19
CA GLY A 297 -22.09 15.12 -12.89
C GLY A 297 -22.03 14.10 -11.75
N SER A 298 -20.85 13.64 -11.35
CA SER A 298 -20.67 12.58 -10.35
C SER A 298 -19.96 13.03 -9.07
N THR A 299 -19.53 14.29 -8.98
CA THR A 299 -18.70 14.81 -7.87
C THR A 299 -19.31 14.52 -6.49
N ASP A 300 -20.59 14.82 -6.29
CA ASP A 300 -21.26 14.56 -5.01
C ASP A 300 -21.45 13.07 -4.74
N MET A 301 -21.79 12.29 -5.76
CA MET A 301 -21.96 10.84 -5.61
C MET A 301 -20.64 10.13 -5.29
N ALA A 302 -19.53 10.54 -5.90
CA ALA A 302 -18.20 10.07 -5.56
C ALA A 302 -17.85 10.41 -4.10
N ARG A 303 -18.24 11.61 -3.62
CA ARG A 303 -18.04 12.03 -2.23
C ARG A 303 -18.82 11.15 -1.26
N TYR A 304 -20.10 10.93 -1.50
CA TYR A 304 -20.95 10.08 -0.65
C TYR A 304 -20.47 8.63 -0.65
N THR A 305 -20.08 8.12 -1.82
CA THR A 305 -19.49 6.78 -1.96
C THR A 305 -18.20 6.66 -1.15
N THR A 306 -17.34 7.67 -1.15
CA THR A 306 -16.10 7.63 -0.36
C THR A 306 -16.39 7.66 1.14
N TYR A 307 -17.29 8.53 1.62
CA TYR A 307 -17.71 8.50 3.03
C TYR A 307 -18.29 7.14 3.40
N PHE A 308 -19.08 6.52 2.52
CA PHE A 308 -19.66 5.20 2.74
C PHE A 308 -18.56 4.13 2.89
N LEU A 309 -17.63 4.06 1.94
CA LEU A 309 -16.54 3.09 1.94
C LEU A 309 -15.61 3.27 3.16
N GLU A 310 -15.24 4.51 3.49
CA GLU A 310 -14.36 4.78 4.63
C GLU A 310 -15.05 4.51 5.98
N THR A 311 -16.37 4.69 6.08
CA THR A 311 -17.15 4.42 7.30
C THR A 311 -17.48 2.94 7.45
N PHE A 312 -18.13 2.31 6.48
CA PHE A 312 -18.72 0.97 6.64
C PHE A 312 -17.81 -0.17 6.16
N ASN A 313 -17.00 0.05 5.12
CA ASN A 313 -16.13 -1.00 4.58
C ASN A 313 -14.75 -1.01 5.26
N ASN A 314 -14.19 0.18 5.49
CA ASN A 314 -12.83 0.34 6.03
C ASN A 314 -12.81 0.82 7.49
N GLY A 315 -13.93 1.33 8.00
CA GLY A 315 -14.05 1.98 9.30
C GLY A 315 -14.44 1.00 10.41
N ILE A 316 -15.70 0.59 10.40
CA ILE A 316 -16.34 -0.28 11.39
C ILE A 316 -15.96 -1.73 11.11
N GLU A 317 -15.21 -2.36 12.01
CA GLU A 317 -14.65 -3.70 11.76
C GLU A 317 -15.72 -4.80 11.82
N LEU A 318 -16.74 -4.64 12.68
CA LEU A 318 -17.81 -5.64 12.85
C LEU A 318 -18.54 -5.96 11.54
N ILE A 319 -18.78 -4.93 10.71
CA ILE A 319 -19.46 -5.08 9.40
C ILE A 319 -18.66 -6.00 8.47
N ARG A 320 -17.33 -5.95 8.53
CA ARG A 320 -16.47 -6.80 7.70
C ARG A 320 -16.67 -8.28 8.01
N PHE A 321 -16.85 -8.65 9.28
CA PHE A 321 -17.09 -10.05 9.65
C PHE A 321 -18.44 -10.52 9.13
N ALA A 322 -19.49 -9.72 9.30
CA ALA A 322 -20.81 -10.02 8.77
C ALA A 322 -20.81 -10.15 7.23
N ASN A 323 -20.17 -9.21 6.53
CA ASN A 323 -19.99 -9.29 5.07
C ASN A 323 -19.17 -10.51 4.63
N THR A 324 -18.20 -10.95 5.44
CA THR A 324 -17.46 -12.19 5.17
C THR A 324 -18.40 -13.38 5.28
N ILE A 325 -19.22 -13.47 6.33
CA ILE A 325 -20.19 -14.56 6.50
C ILE A 325 -21.24 -14.61 5.40
N LEU A 326 -21.61 -13.48 4.76
CA LEU A 326 -22.48 -13.51 3.59
C LEU A 326 -21.90 -14.29 2.39
N GLN A 327 -20.60 -14.58 2.39
CA GLN A 327 -19.92 -15.42 1.40
C GLN A 327 -19.71 -16.86 1.88
N PHE A 328 -20.11 -17.19 3.11
CA PHE A 328 -19.97 -18.53 3.66
C PHE A 328 -21.02 -19.46 3.06
N ASP A 329 -20.55 -20.50 2.36
CA ASP A 329 -21.43 -21.53 1.81
C ASP A 329 -21.80 -22.53 2.90
N MET A 330 -23.00 -22.38 3.46
CA MET A 330 -23.54 -23.29 4.47
C MET A 330 -23.78 -24.71 3.94
N ASP A 331 -23.89 -24.88 2.63
CA ASP A 331 -24.08 -26.18 1.97
C ASP A 331 -22.77 -26.74 1.40
N GLY A 332 -21.66 -26.00 1.54
CA GLY A 332 -20.32 -26.42 1.12
C GLY A 332 -19.81 -27.65 1.87
N THR A 333 -18.71 -28.24 1.37
CA THR A 333 -18.08 -29.39 2.04
C THR A 333 -17.49 -28.97 3.39
N GLU A 334 -17.31 -29.93 4.31
CA GLU A 334 -16.66 -29.66 5.59
C GLU A 334 -15.23 -29.12 5.42
N GLU A 335 -14.54 -29.51 4.35
CA GLU A 335 -13.22 -29.01 4.00
C GLU A 335 -13.28 -27.55 3.53
N ASP A 336 -14.18 -27.20 2.61
CA ASP A 336 -14.36 -25.81 2.13
C ASP A 336 -14.77 -24.87 3.27
N LYS A 337 -15.67 -25.34 4.15
CA LYS A 337 -16.10 -24.59 5.34
C LYS A 337 -14.92 -24.36 6.30
N ALA A 338 -14.14 -25.40 6.55
CA ALA A 338 -12.97 -25.30 7.43
C ALA A 338 -11.90 -24.37 6.85
N GLU A 339 -11.62 -24.43 5.55
CA GLU A 339 -10.70 -23.53 4.86
C GLU A 339 -11.19 -22.07 4.97
N PHE A 340 -12.47 -21.81 4.65
CA PHE A 340 -13.06 -20.48 4.78
C PHE A 340 -12.94 -19.92 6.20
N ILE A 341 -13.30 -20.73 7.20
CA ILE A 341 -13.25 -20.34 8.61
C ILE A 341 -11.82 -20.01 9.04
N ASN A 342 -10.87 -20.91 8.75
CA ASN A 342 -9.47 -20.73 9.13
C ASN A 342 -8.86 -19.48 8.48
N ASP A 343 -9.06 -19.32 7.17
CA ASP A 343 -8.36 -18.29 6.40
C ASP A 343 -8.98 -16.90 6.54
N ARG A 344 -10.31 -16.81 6.59
CA ARG A 344 -11.03 -15.54 6.51
C ARG A 344 -11.58 -15.06 7.85
N ILE A 345 -11.94 -15.99 8.74
CA ILE A 345 -12.58 -15.65 10.01
C ILE A 345 -11.56 -15.63 11.15
N ILE A 346 -10.89 -16.75 11.44
CA ILE A 346 -10.03 -16.87 12.64
C ILE A 346 -8.93 -15.80 12.66
N GLU A 347 -8.18 -15.65 11.56
CA GLU A 347 -7.09 -14.66 11.48
C GLU A 347 -7.60 -13.22 11.61
N SER A 348 -8.80 -12.94 11.09
CA SER A 348 -9.42 -11.61 11.19
C SER A 348 -9.85 -11.28 12.62
N TYR A 349 -10.34 -12.27 13.39
CA TYR A 349 -10.72 -12.10 14.81
C TYR A 349 -9.53 -12.04 15.76
N LYS A 350 -8.39 -12.66 15.41
CA LYS A 350 -7.16 -12.63 16.23
C LYS A 350 -6.72 -11.21 16.60
N ASN A 351 -6.90 -10.26 15.67
CA ASN A 351 -6.51 -8.87 15.82
C ASN A 351 -7.69 -7.91 16.08
N TYR A 352 -8.87 -8.45 16.38
CA TYR A 352 -10.07 -7.66 16.63
C TYR A 352 -10.23 -7.35 18.13
N GLU A 353 -10.62 -6.12 18.44
CA GLU A 353 -10.98 -5.69 19.80
C GLU A 353 -12.40 -5.12 19.78
N PRO A 354 -13.42 -5.91 20.16
CA PRO A 354 -14.82 -5.48 20.06
C PRO A 354 -15.13 -4.26 20.93
N THR A 355 -14.47 -4.12 22.08
CA THR A 355 -14.63 -2.94 22.95
C THR A 355 -14.13 -1.66 22.31
N LEU A 356 -13.14 -1.75 21.41
CA LEU A 356 -12.60 -0.63 20.67
C LEU A 356 -13.51 -0.29 19.48
N ASP A 357 -13.98 -1.29 18.73
CA ASP A 357 -14.91 -1.06 17.61
C ASP A 357 -16.26 -0.50 18.07
N ARG A 358 -16.74 -0.90 19.25
CA ARG A 358 -17.91 -0.30 19.93
C ARG A 358 -17.75 1.20 20.21
N LYS A 359 -16.52 1.70 20.35
CA LYS A 359 -16.24 3.15 20.46
C LYS A 359 -16.16 3.83 19.09
N VAL A 360 -15.68 3.12 18.07
CA VAL A 360 -15.51 3.64 16.71
C VAL A 360 -16.86 3.80 16.01
N LEU A 361 -17.74 2.80 16.11
CA LEU A 361 -19.04 2.75 15.44
C LEU A 361 -19.87 4.03 15.60
N PRO A 362 -20.16 4.54 16.81
CA PRO A 362 -21.02 5.71 16.95
C PRO A 362 -20.39 6.98 16.38
N VAL A 363 -19.07 7.11 16.44
CA VAL A 363 -18.34 8.26 15.89
C VAL A 363 -18.44 8.29 14.37
N LEU A 364 -18.20 7.16 13.71
CA LEU A 364 -18.22 7.12 12.24
C LEU A 364 -19.64 7.19 11.67
N MET A 365 -20.63 6.59 12.34
CA MET A 365 -22.03 6.70 11.90
C MET A 365 -22.54 8.15 12.00
N ARG A 366 -22.26 8.83 13.11
CA ARG A 366 -22.59 10.26 13.28
C ARG A 366 -21.91 11.12 12.22
N LEU A 367 -20.63 10.86 11.95
CA LEU A 367 -19.89 11.56 10.91
C LEU A 367 -20.51 11.35 9.52
N TYR A 368 -20.90 10.13 9.18
CA TYR A 368 -21.55 9.81 7.91
C TYR A 368 -22.89 10.53 7.75
N GLU A 369 -23.77 10.50 8.76
CA GLU A 369 -25.05 11.23 8.75
C GLU A 369 -24.86 12.73 8.51
N GLN A 370 -23.84 13.34 9.11
CA GLN A 370 -23.56 14.78 8.97
C GLN A 370 -23.06 15.18 7.57
N ARG A 371 -22.49 14.24 6.82
CA ARG A 371 -21.82 14.49 5.54
C ARG A 371 -22.60 13.99 4.33
N VAL A 372 -23.58 13.11 4.53
CA VAL A 372 -24.30 12.43 3.46
C VAL A 372 -25.80 12.71 3.55
N PRO A 373 -26.48 13.09 2.45
CA PRO A 373 -27.93 13.34 2.43
C PRO A 373 -28.75 12.15 2.95
N GLU A 374 -29.89 12.43 3.60
CA GLU A 374 -30.76 11.42 4.22
C GLU A 374 -31.15 10.27 3.27
N LYS A 375 -31.35 10.55 1.98
CA LYS A 375 -31.68 9.55 0.96
C LYS A 375 -30.58 8.51 0.70
N TYR A 376 -29.34 8.79 1.09
CA TYR A 376 -28.18 7.90 0.94
C TYR A 376 -27.71 7.35 2.30
N LEU A 377 -28.55 7.47 3.34
CA LEU A 377 -28.31 6.79 4.61
C LEU A 377 -28.86 5.37 4.53
N PRO A 378 -28.06 4.35 4.91
CA PRO A 378 -28.57 2.99 5.07
C PRO A 378 -29.83 2.95 5.98
N ASP A 379 -30.74 2.02 5.72
CA ASP A 379 -32.00 1.92 6.47
C ASP A 379 -31.82 1.75 7.98
N ILE A 380 -30.66 1.25 8.43
CA ILE A 380 -30.31 1.15 9.86
C ILE A 380 -30.40 2.50 10.59
N TYR A 381 -30.19 3.63 9.90
CA TYR A 381 -30.35 4.96 10.49
C TYR A 381 -31.80 5.25 10.91
N LYS A 382 -32.79 4.72 10.17
CA LYS A 382 -34.20 4.82 10.55
C LYS A 382 -34.46 4.07 11.85
N LYS A 383 -33.93 2.85 11.98
CA LYS A 383 -34.01 2.05 13.21
C LYS A 383 -33.39 2.79 14.38
N ILE A 384 -32.19 3.35 14.21
CA ILE A 384 -31.50 4.12 15.26
C ILE A 384 -32.34 5.33 15.69
N LYS A 385 -32.94 6.04 14.73
CA LYS A 385 -33.82 7.17 15.01
C LYS A 385 -35.10 6.77 15.77
N THR A 386 -35.71 5.63 15.45
CA THR A 386 -37.00 5.21 16.03
C THR A 386 -36.88 4.43 17.33
N GLU A 387 -35.89 3.52 17.43
CA GLU A 387 -35.74 2.60 18.56
C GLU A 387 -34.70 3.08 19.58
N PHE A 388 -33.79 3.96 19.18
CA PHE A 388 -32.69 4.46 20.01
C PHE A 388 -32.67 5.99 20.16
N ASP A 389 -33.75 6.67 19.77
CA ASP A 389 -33.89 8.14 19.82
C ASP A 389 -32.81 8.91 19.02
N GLY A 390 -32.22 8.28 18.01
CA GLY A 390 -31.08 8.85 17.27
C GLY A 390 -29.75 8.78 18.02
N ASP A 391 -29.69 8.05 19.14
CA ASP A 391 -28.50 7.89 19.96
C ASP A 391 -27.64 6.72 19.47
N TYR A 392 -26.59 7.06 18.71
CA TYR A 392 -25.64 6.08 18.18
C TYR A 392 -24.89 5.31 19.27
N ASP A 393 -24.65 5.92 20.43
CA ASP A 393 -23.94 5.28 21.52
C ASP A 393 -24.82 4.19 22.17
N LYS A 394 -26.12 4.47 22.36
CA LYS A 394 -27.10 3.45 22.80
C LYS A 394 -27.23 2.31 21.78
N TYR A 395 -27.28 2.63 20.49
CA TYR A 395 -27.33 1.61 19.45
C TYR A 395 -26.07 0.74 19.46
N ALA A 396 -24.89 1.34 19.58
CA ALA A 396 -23.63 0.61 19.69
C ALA A 396 -23.63 -0.33 20.92
N ASP A 397 -24.05 0.16 22.08
CA ASP A 397 -24.16 -0.66 23.29
C ASP A 397 -25.10 -1.85 23.11
N TRP A 398 -26.28 -1.61 22.53
CA TRP A 398 -27.23 -2.68 22.26
C TRP A 398 -26.68 -3.69 21.23
N LEU A 399 -26.14 -3.23 20.11
CA LEU A 399 -25.64 -4.10 19.05
C LEU A 399 -24.48 -4.98 19.54
N PHE A 400 -23.52 -4.42 20.27
CA PHE A 400 -22.40 -5.21 20.81
C PHE A 400 -22.80 -6.12 21.98
N ALA A 401 -23.90 -5.83 22.68
CA ALA A 401 -24.43 -6.72 23.73
C ALA A 401 -25.29 -7.86 23.17
N ASN A 402 -25.87 -7.70 21.98
CA ASN A 402 -26.85 -8.64 21.42
C ASN A 402 -26.37 -9.39 20.16
N SER A 403 -25.19 -9.07 19.64
CA SER A 403 -24.62 -9.74 18.47
C SER A 403 -23.62 -10.85 18.85
N GLN A 404 -23.75 -11.99 18.18
CA GLN A 404 -22.82 -13.12 18.27
C GLN A 404 -21.58 -12.93 17.38
N PHE A 405 -21.52 -11.87 16.57
CA PHE A 405 -20.36 -11.55 15.73
C PHE A 405 -19.25 -10.80 16.50
N THR A 406 -19.46 -10.49 17.78
CA THR A 406 -18.50 -9.69 18.57
C THR A 406 -17.27 -10.47 19.00
N ASN A 407 -17.32 -11.80 19.01
CA ASN A 407 -16.17 -12.65 19.25
C ASN A 407 -16.25 -13.97 18.47
N LEU A 408 -15.09 -14.60 18.29
CA LEU A 408 -14.96 -15.79 17.47
C LEU A 408 -15.75 -16.97 18.04
N THR A 409 -15.76 -17.15 19.36
CA THR A 409 -16.43 -18.30 20.00
C THR A 409 -17.94 -18.27 19.75
N ASP A 410 -18.56 -17.09 19.94
CA ASP A 410 -20.00 -16.93 19.72
C ASP A 410 -20.34 -17.06 18.24
N LEU A 411 -19.54 -16.49 17.33
CA LEU A 411 -19.74 -16.67 15.89
C LEU A 411 -19.63 -18.15 15.49
N MET A 412 -18.63 -18.87 15.99
CA MET A 412 -18.47 -20.30 15.71
C MET A 412 -19.62 -21.13 16.28
N ASN A 413 -20.20 -20.72 17.41
CA ASN A 413 -21.39 -21.37 17.95
C ASN A 413 -22.63 -21.08 17.09
N LEU A 414 -22.80 -19.84 16.62
CA LEU A 414 -23.85 -19.48 15.68
C LEU A 414 -23.78 -20.38 14.44
N LEU A 415 -22.60 -20.49 13.82
CA LEU A 415 -22.42 -21.25 12.57
C LEU A 415 -22.66 -22.76 12.67
N LYS A 416 -22.72 -23.35 13.88
CA LYS A 416 -23.03 -24.79 14.05
C LYS A 416 -24.48 -25.12 13.75
N ASP A 417 -25.38 -24.27 14.23
CA ASP A 417 -26.83 -24.52 14.22
C ASP A 417 -27.60 -23.48 13.39
N ALA A 418 -26.92 -22.44 12.89
CA ALA A 418 -27.56 -21.37 12.16
C ALA A 418 -28.08 -21.81 10.80
N ASN A 419 -29.26 -21.31 10.47
CA ASN A 419 -29.75 -21.19 9.11
C ASN A 419 -29.74 -19.71 8.69
N THR A 420 -30.04 -19.44 7.43
CA THR A 420 -30.07 -18.08 6.88
C THR A 420 -30.97 -17.14 7.69
N GLU A 421 -32.09 -17.65 8.24
CA GLU A 421 -33.01 -16.87 9.07
C GLU A 421 -32.38 -16.46 10.41
N MET A 422 -31.61 -17.35 11.05
CA MET A 422 -30.89 -17.03 12.29
C MET A 422 -29.78 -16.00 12.05
N LEU A 423 -29.01 -16.17 10.97
CA LEU A 423 -27.93 -15.23 10.62
C LEU A 423 -28.48 -13.83 10.37
N THR A 424 -29.56 -13.70 9.60
CA THR A 424 -30.15 -12.40 9.22
C THR A 424 -30.81 -11.65 10.38
N LYS A 425 -31.14 -12.34 11.50
CA LYS A 425 -31.66 -11.72 12.72
C LYS A 425 -30.59 -11.18 13.66
N ASP A 426 -29.32 -11.50 13.45
CA ASP A 426 -28.24 -10.96 14.28
C ASP A 426 -28.05 -9.46 14.01
N PRO A 427 -27.93 -8.60 15.06
CA PRO A 427 -27.77 -7.16 14.90
C PRO A 427 -26.60 -6.73 14.00
N ALA A 428 -25.48 -7.47 14.02
CA ALA A 428 -24.34 -7.16 13.16
C ALA A 428 -24.63 -7.48 11.69
N MET A 429 -25.36 -8.57 11.44
CA MET A 429 -25.78 -8.95 10.09
C MET A 429 -26.82 -7.98 9.55
N GLU A 430 -27.78 -7.54 10.37
CA GLU A 430 -28.76 -6.51 10.00
C GLU A 430 -28.05 -5.20 9.59
N LEU A 431 -27.08 -4.74 10.38
CA LEU A 431 -26.25 -3.58 10.03
C LEU A 431 -25.51 -3.80 8.70
N ALA A 432 -24.90 -4.97 8.50
CA ALA A 432 -24.15 -5.28 7.30
C ALA A 432 -25.03 -5.36 6.04
N LEU A 433 -26.21 -5.98 6.12
CA LEU A 433 -27.17 -6.04 5.03
C LEU A 433 -27.70 -4.65 4.66
N SER A 434 -28.09 -3.88 5.67
CA SER A 434 -28.58 -2.50 5.46
C SER A 434 -27.53 -1.62 4.76
N THR A 435 -26.26 -1.74 5.15
CA THR A 435 -25.17 -1.00 4.52
C THR A 435 -24.87 -1.54 3.12
N LYS A 436 -24.88 -2.86 2.92
CA LYS A 436 -24.64 -3.49 1.62
C LYS A 436 -25.64 -3.04 0.55
N ASP A 437 -26.93 -2.96 0.89
CA ASP A 437 -27.97 -2.50 -0.04
C ASP A 437 -27.74 -1.05 -0.49
N MET A 438 -27.42 -0.16 0.46
CA MET A 438 -27.05 1.22 0.14
C MET A 438 -25.76 1.29 -0.70
N GLY A 439 -24.78 0.42 -0.41
CA GLY A 439 -23.57 0.30 -1.22
C GLY A 439 -23.87 -0.03 -2.69
N TYR A 440 -24.82 -0.93 -2.96
CA TYR A 440 -25.28 -1.23 -4.32
C TYR A 440 -25.98 -0.04 -4.98
N GLU A 441 -26.81 0.69 -4.24
CA GLU A 441 -27.48 1.89 -4.76
C GLU A 441 -26.46 2.96 -5.18
N LEU A 442 -25.49 3.28 -4.32
CA LEU A 442 -24.43 4.24 -4.61
C LEU A 442 -23.61 3.80 -5.84
N SER A 443 -23.22 2.53 -5.91
CA SER A 443 -22.49 1.97 -7.05
C SER A 443 -23.30 2.05 -8.35
N GLY A 444 -24.59 1.74 -8.31
CA GLY A 444 -25.47 1.79 -9.46
C GLY A 444 -25.61 3.20 -10.04
N GLN A 445 -25.69 4.22 -9.18
CA GLN A 445 -25.78 5.62 -9.61
C GLN A 445 -24.48 6.15 -10.23
N MET A 446 -23.33 5.61 -9.82
CA MET A 446 -22.04 6.01 -10.37
C MET A 446 -21.68 5.31 -11.68
N MET A 447 -22.29 4.15 -11.98
CA MET A 447 -21.87 3.26 -13.08
C MET A 447 -21.73 3.96 -14.44
N SER A 448 -22.73 4.76 -14.83
CA SER A 448 -22.69 5.48 -16.11
C SER A 448 -21.59 6.55 -16.16
N ALA A 449 -21.34 7.24 -15.05
CA ALA A 449 -20.25 8.21 -14.96
C ALA A 449 -18.89 7.50 -15.04
N TYR A 450 -18.72 6.38 -14.33
CA TYR A 450 -17.51 5.56 -14.39
C TYR A 450 -17.21 5.06 -15.81
N GLU A 451 -18.21 4.57 -16.55
CA GLU A 451 -17.99 4.16 -17.95
C GLU A 451 -17.46 5.31 -18.82
N ASN A 452 -17.99 6.52 -18.66
CA ASN A 452 -17.54 7.69 -19.39
C ASN A 452 -16.16 8.17 -18.95
N MET A 453 -15.83 8.07 -17.65
CA MET A 453 -14.49 8.37 -17.11
C MET A 453 -13.45 7.41 -17.68
N MET A 454 -13.70 6.09 -17.62
CA MET A 454 -12.78 5.08 -18.15
C MET A 454 -12.50 5.30 -19.64
N ARG A 455 -13.55 5.52 -20.43
CA ARG A 455 -13.41 5.82 -21.87
C ARG A 455 -12.60 7.09 -22.09
N GLY A 456 -13.00 8.16 -21.41
CA GLY A 456 -12.40 9.47 -21.55
C GLY A 456 -10.91 9.48 -21.17
N GLU A 457 -10.53 8.87 -20.05
CA GLU A 457 -9.13 8.83 -19.62
C GLU A 457 -8.27 7.94 -20.53
N ARG A 458 -8.83 6.84 -21.05
CA ARG A 458 -8.19 6.00 -22.08
C ARG A 458 -7.94 6.78 -23.37
N GLU A 459 -8.94 7.49 -23.84
CA GLU A 459 -8.86 8.31 -25.06
C GLU A 459 -7.96 9.53 -24.88
N LEU A 460 -7.95 10.14 -23.70
CA LEU A 460 -7.03 11.22 -23.35
C LEU A 460 -5.59 10.75 -23.46
N MET A 461 -5.26 9.60 -22.86
CA MET A 461 -3.92 9.05 -22.97
C MET A 461 -3.54 8.75 -24.42
N ALA A 462 -4.46 8.19 -25.21
CA ALA A 462 -4.23 7.95 -26.64
C ALA A 462 -3.96 9.25 -27.41
N ALA A 463 -4.78 10.28 -27.19
CA ALA A 463 -4.67 11.58 -27.86
C ALA A 463 -3.36 12.30 -27.48
N LEU A 464 -2.92 12.22 -26.22
CA LEU A 464 -1.64 12.75 -25.77
C LEU A 464 -0.46 12.06 -26.47
N MET A 465 -0.47 10.72 -26.56
CA MET A 465 0.56 9.97 -27.27
C MET A 465 0.60 10.28 -28.77
N GLU A 466 -0.55 10.50 -29.41
CA GLU A 466 -0.63 10.87 -30.82
C GLU A 466 -0.18 12.32 -31.07
N MET A 467 -0.59 13.26 -30.22
CA MET A 467 -0.20 14.67 -30.30
C MET A 467 1.31 14.84 -30.14
N ASP A 468 1.90 14.19 -29.13
CA ASP A 468 3.32 14.30 -28.79
C ASP A 468 4.08 12.99 -29.11
N SER A 469 3.92 12.44 -30.32
CA SER A 469 4.50 11.13 -30.72
C SER A 469 6.02 10.95 -30.56
N ARG A 470 6.77 12.05 -30.37
CA ARG A 470 8.23 12.02 -30.10
C ARG A 470 8.58 12.09 -28.62
N LYS A 471 7.60 12.34 -27.74
CA LYS A 471 7.80 12.38 -26.29
C LYS A 471 7.93 10.96 -25.77
N ASN A 472 8.89 10.74 -24.89
CA ASN A 472 9.03 9.48 -24.15
C ASN A 472 7.98 9.44 -23.04
N PHE A 473 6.79 8.95 -23.36
CA PHE A 473 5.80 8.61 -22.34
C PHE A 473 6.27 7.39 -21.56
N TYR A 474 6.16 7.47 -20.24
CA TYR A 474 6.31 6.31 -19.37
C TYR A 474 4.92 5.94 -18.83
N PRO A 475 4.60 4.65 -18.73
CA PRO A 475 3.27 4.22 -18.29
C PRO A 475 3.12 4.42 -16.77
N ASP A 476 1.89 4.66 -16.33
CA ASP A 476 1.56 4.64 -14.90
C ASP A 476 2.00 3.32 -14.23
N ALA A 477 2.26 3.37 -12.93
CA ALA A 477 2.62 2.21 -12.12
C ALA A 477 1.48 1.20 -12.03
N THR A 478 1.80 -0.09 -11.99
CA THR A 478 0.83 -1.20 -12.07
C THR A 478 1.25 -2.44 -11.28
N PHE A 479 2.05 -2.31 -10.21
CA PHE A 479 2.71 -3.43 -9.53
C PHE A 479 3.51 -4.34 -10.47
N THR A 480 4.13 -3.73 -11.48
CA THR A 480 5.06 -4.39 -12.41
C THR A 480 6.47 -3.87 -12.17
N GLN A 481 7.50 -4.67 -12.50
CA GLN A 481 8.88 -4.23 -12.32
C GLN A 481 9.15 -2.97 -13.16
N ARG A 482 9.65 -1.91 -12.52
CA ARG A 482 10.09 -0.67 -13.16
C ARG A 482 11.48 -0.30 -12.69
N MET A 483 12.12 0.56 -13.46
CA MET A 483 13.42 1.15 -13.15
C MET A 483 13.28 2.67 -13.14
N SER A 484 13.86 3.29 -12.12
CA SER A 484 14.02 4.73 -11.99
C SER A 484 15.50 5.03 -11.73
N TYR A 485 16.02 6.09 -12.31
CA TYR A 485 17.43 6.49 -12.19
C TYR A 485 17.54 8.00 -11.99
N GLY A 486 18.64 8.41 -11.38
CA GLY A 486 18.84 9.76 -10.88
C GLY A 486 20.19 9.89 -10.18
N SER A 487 20.25 10.79 -9.22
CA SER A 487 21.43 11.17 -8.45
C SER A 487 21.09 11.35 -6.97
N VAL A 488 22.08 11.10 -6.12
CA VAL A 488 22.03 11.43 -4.69
C VAL A 488 22.07 12.94 -4.54
N LYS A 489 21.04 13.56 -3.95
CA LYS A 489 21.01 15.03 -3.78
C LYS A 489 20.07 15.51 -2.67
N GLY A 490 20.45 16.60 -2.02
CA GLY A 490 19.62 17.32 -1.03
C GLY A 490 18.48 18.11 -1.69
N TYR A 491 17.75 18.91 -0.93
CA TYR A 491 16.73 19.79 -1.49
C TYR A 491 16.37 20.98 -0.58
N LYS A 492 15.66 21.96 -1.17
CA LYS A 492 15.15 23.15 -0.48
C LYS A 492 13.63 23.00 -0.25
N PRO A 493 13.16 22.55 0.93
CA PRO A 493 11.72 22.35 1.19
C PRO A 493 10.92 23.66 1.17
N ARG A 494 11.56 24.76 1.60
CA ARG A 494 10.98 26.10 1.71
C ARG A 494 12.06 27.17 1.73
N ASP A 495 11.66 28.43 1.72
CA ASP A 495 12.63 29.52 1.76
C ASP A 495 13.50 29.52 3.03
N GLY A 496 14.78 29.87 2.87
CA GLY A 496 15.78 29.89 3.95
C GLY A 496 16.22 28.53 4.53
N VAL A 497 15.69 27.40 4.05
CA VAL A 497 15.97 26.07 4.62
C VAL A 497 16.59 25.14 3.59
N TRP A 498 17.72 24.51 3.93
CA TRP A 498 18.35 23.47 3.13
C TRP A 498 18.34 22.15 3.90
N TYR A 499 17.84 21.10 3.25
CA TYR A 499 17.96 19.73 3.74
C TYR A 499 19.07 19.02 3.00
N ASP A 500 20.06 18.54 3.76
CA ASP A 500 21.18 17.78 3.24
C ASP A 500 20.72 16.40 2.71
N TYR A 501 21.57 15.76 1.91
CA TYR A 501 21.27 14.49 1.24
C TYR A 501 21.45 13.26 2.15
N TYR A 502 21.95 13.43 3.37
CA TYR A 502 22.16 12.32 4.31
C TYR A 502 21.82 12.69 5.75
N THR A 503 21.58 11.68 6.56
CA THR A 503 21.48 11.78 8.02
C THR A 503 22.51 10.90 8.73
N THR A 504 22.68 11.10 10.04
CA THR A 504 23.70 10.42 10.84
C THR A 504 23.16 9.89 12.15
N GLU A 505 23.96 9.10 12.88
CA GLU A 505 23.64 8.64 14.23
C GLU A 505 23.30 9.78 15.19
N LYS A 506 23.85 10.98 14.95
CA LYS A 506 23.63 12.12 15.84
C LYS A 506 22.16 12.50 15.87
N GLY A 507 21.51 12.51 14.70
CA GLY A 507 20.07 12.81 14.63
C GLY A 507 19.19 11.72 15.25
N VAL A 508 19.67 10.47 15.31
CA VAL A 508 19.03 9.41 16.11
C VAL A 508 19.09 9.79 17.60
N LEU A 509 20.27 10.19 18.10
CA LEU A 509 20.44 10.56 19.51
C LEU A 509 19.78 11.89 19.88
N GLU A 510 19.68 12.84 18.95
CA GLU A 510 18.99 14.13 19.15
C GLU A 510 17.48 13.96 19.28
N LYS A 511 16.89 12.99 18.56
CA LYS A 511 15.46 12.68 18.63
C LYS A 511 15.10 11.76 19.80
N TYR A 512 16.07 11.05 20.40
CA TYR A 512 15.83 10.04 21.42
C TYR A 512 15.09 10.60 22.64
N LYS A 513 14.02 9.91 23.02
CA LYS A 513 13.24 10.20 24.22
C LYS A 513 12.92 8.89 24.93
N GLU A 514 13.34 8.77 26.18
CA GLU A 514 13.08 7.58 26.98
C GLU A 514 11.57 7.38 27.17
N ASN A 515 11.10 6.13 27.01
CA ASN A 515 9.68 5.73 27.11
C ASN A 515 8.71 6.41 26.12
N ASP A 516 9.21 7.16 25.15
CA ASP A 516 8.38 7.70 24.06
C ASP A 516 7.96 6.58 23.09
N PRO A 517 6.68 6.49 22.69
CA PRO A 517 6.20 5.39 21.85
C PRO A 517 6.84 5.33 20.45
N GLU A 518 7.42 6.44 19.96
CA GLU A 518 7.99 6.55 18.62
C GLU A 518 9.51 6.79 18.63
N PHE A 519 10.01 7.48 19.67
CA PHE A 519 11.40 7.93 19.77
C PHE A 519 12.21 7.21 20.85
N HIS A 520 11.68 6.15 21.46
CA HIS A 520 12.42 5.30 22.37
C HIS A 520 13.41 4.37 21.64
N LEU A 521 14.56 4.15 22.28
CA LEU A 521 15.58 3.18 21.92
C LEU A 521 15.97 2.39 23.17
N GLN A 522 16.22 1.09 23.01
CA GLN A 522 16.75 0.26 24.08
C GLN A 522 18.16 0.72 24.48
N PRO A 523 18.54 0.62 25.77
CA PRO A 523 19.82 1.14 26.26
C PRO A 523 21.05 0.63 25.48
N TYR A 524 21.07 -0.65 25.10
CA TYR A 524 22.20 -1.22 24.35
C TYR A 524 22.40 -0.60 22.96
N ILE A 525 21.33 -0.07 22.35
CA ILE A 525 21.38 0.63 21.05
C ILE A 525 21.97 2.02 21.27
N VAL A 526 21.48 2.74 22.28
CA VAL A 526 21.99 4.07 22.65
C VAL A 526 23.48 3.99 22.95
N ASP A 527 23.90 3.03 23.76
CA ASP A 527 25.31 2.79 24.09
C ASP A 527 26.16 2.51 22.84
N ALA A 528 25.65 1.68 21.92
CA ALA A 528 26.37 1.35 20.68
C ALA A 528 26.61 2.59 19.80
N LEU A 529 25.59 3.46 19.66
CA LEU A 529 25.69 4.70 18.90
C LEU A 529 26.60 5.73 19.58
N GLN A 530 26.52 5.86 20.91
CA GLN A 530 27.35 6.80 21.68
C GLN A 530 28.84 6.41 21.72
N LYS A 531 29.15 5.10 21.74
CA LYS A 531 30.54 4.60 21.68
C LYS A 531 31.23 4.93 20.37
N ARG A 532 30.46 5.14 19.29
CA ARG A 532 30.96 5.45 17.94
C ARG A 532 31.98 4.45 17.39
N ASP A 533 31.92 3.19 17.83
CA ASP A 533 32.70 2.09 17.26
C ASP A 533 32.01 1.54 15.99
N PHE A 534 32.05 2.34 14.93
CA PHE A 534 31.39 2.05 13.66
C PHE A 534 32.25 1.18 12.73
N GLY A 535 33.52 0.97 13.06
CA GLY A 535 34.46 0.14 12.30
C GLY A 535 34.44 0.43 10.78
N ARG A 536 34.32 -0.63 9.98
CA ARG A 536 34.33 -0.54 8.50
C ARG A 536 33.09 0.11 7.88
N TYR A 537 32.07 0.42 8.68
CA TYR A 537 30.81 0.99 8.22
C TYR A 537 30.78 2.52 8.37
N ALA A 538 31.75 3.09 9.09
CA ALA A 538 31.87 4.53 9.23
C ALA A 538 32.08 5.23 7.88
N ALA A 539 31.49 6.42 7.74
CA ALA A 539 31.88 7.36 6.70
C ALA A 539 33.31 7.87 6.95
N LYS A 540 33.90 8.53 5.94
CA LYS A 540 35.26 9.07 6.01
C LYS A 540 35.46 10.09 7.14
N ASP A 541 34.39 10.74 7.58
CA ASP A 541 34.38 11.69 8.70
C ASP A 541 34.17 11.03 10.07
N GLY A 542 34.13 9.69 10.14
CA GLY A 542 33.95 8.92 11.36
C GLY A 542 32.51 8.91 11.90
N THR A 543 31.53 9.33 11.12
CA THR A 543 30.10 9.22 11.48
C THR A 543 29.48 7.96 10.87
N MET A 544 28.34 7.54 11.41
CA MET A 544 27.49 6.51 10.84
C MET A 544 26.39 7.18 10.01
N ARG A 545 26.41 7.00 8.69
CA ARG A 545 25.29 7.45 7.85
C ARG A 545 24.10 6.54 8.06
N VAL A 546 22.92 7.11 8.30
CA VAL A 546 21.69 6.34 8.60
C VAL A 546 20.81 6.26 7.36
N ASN A 547 20.41 7.40 6.82
CA ASN A 547 19.63 7.49 5.59
C ASN A 547 20.28 8.44 4.59
N PHE A 548 19.87 8.33 3.32
CA PHE A 548 20.22 9.28 2.28
C PHE A 548 19.07 9.51 1.30
N LEU A 549 19.18 10.59 0.53
CA LEU A 549 18.23 10.99 -0.50
C LEU A 549 18.79 10.74 -1.89
N SER A 550 17.90 10.36 -2.81
CA SER A 550 18.12 10.48 -4.26
C SER A 550 16.89 11.10 -4.92
N ASP A 551 17.04 11.64 -6.12
CA ASP A 551 15.92 12.12 -6.95
C ASP A 551 15.31 11.03 -7.82
N ASN A 552 15.42 9.77 -7.38
CA ASN A 552 14.69 8.69 -7.99
C ASN A 552 13.19 8.89 -7.79
N ASP A 553 12.46 8.62 -8.87
CA ASP A 553 11.01 8.54 -8.90
C ASP A 553 10.49 7.19 -8.35
N ILE A 554 9.72 7.24 -7.27
CA ILE A 554 9.11 6.08 -6.60
C ILE A 554 7.68 6.40 -6.14
N THR A 555 6.91 5.36 -5.83
CA THR A 555 5.61 5.44 -5.14
C THR A 555 5.44 4.25 -4.19
N GLY A 556 4.30 4.13 -3.51
CA GLY A 556 3.92 2.94 -2.75
C GLY A 556 4.11 1.67 -3.58
N GLY A 557 4.70 0.63 -3.00
CA GLY A 557 5.15 -0.57 -3.72
C GLY A 557 6.66 -0.59 -4.03
N ASN A 558 7.33 0.57 -4.01
CA ASN A 558 8.80 0.63 -4.06
C ASN A 558 9.48 0.35 -2.71
N SER A 559 8.74 0.25 -1.60
CA SER A 559 9.37 -0.03 -0.29
C SER A 559 10.18 -1.33 -0.32
N GLY A 560 11.44 -1.26 0.10
CA GLY A 560 12.42 -2.33 0.04
C GLY A 560 13.16 -2.44 -1.31
N SER A 561 12.92 -1.55 -2.28
CA SER A 561 13.62 -1.59 -3.56
C SER A 561 15.12 -1.31 -3.36
N PRO A 562 16.01 -2.09 -3.98
CA PRO A 562 17.43 -1.80 -3.94
C PRO A 562 17.72 -0.45 -4.62
N VAL A 563 18.70 0.28 -4.08
CA VAL A 563 19.31 1.43 -4.71
C VAL A 563 20.75 1.08 -5.08
N PHE A 564 21.10 1.22 -6.34
CA PHE A 564 22.38 0.86 -6.92
C PHE A 564 23.19 2.10 -7.31
N ASN A 565 24.51 2.01 -7.17
CA ASN A 565 25.43 2.98 -7.75
C ASN A 565 25.71 2.68 -9.25
N GLY A 566 26.54 3.52 -9.88
CA GLY A 566 26.91 3.37 -11.30
C GLY A 566 27.72 2.10 -11.65
N LYS A 567 28.04 1.25 -10.67
CA LYS A 567 28.70 -0.05 -10.85
C LYS A 567 27.77 -1.24 -10.62
N ALA A 568 26.47 -1.00 -10.47
CA ALA A 568 25.47 -1.99 -10.08
C ALA A 568 25.74 -2.65 -8.72
N GLU A 569 26.29 -1.89 -7.76
CA GLU A 569 26.49 -2.32 -6.38
C GLU A 569 25.41 -1.71 -5.50
N LEU A 570 24.87 -2.48 -4.55
CA LEU A 570 23.86 -2.01 -3.58
C LEU A 570 24.48 -0.95 -2.66
N ILE A 571 23.86 0.23 -2.61
CA ILE A 571 24.23 1.35 -1.73
C ILE A 571 23.14 1.67 -0.70
N GLY A 572 21.91 1.22 -0.92
CA GLY A 572 20.82 1.41 0.03
C GLY A 572 19.54 0.67 -0.35
N LEU A 573 18.53 0.82 0.49
CA LEU A 573 17.17 0.31 0.24
C LEU A 573 16.19 1.48 0.33
N ALA A 574 15.44 1.73 -0.74
CA ALA A 574 14.38 2.74 -0.74
C ALA A 574 13.23 2.29 0.15
N PHE A 575 12.73 3.16 1.01
CA PHE A 575 11.61 2.80 1.91
C PHE A 575 10.51 3.86 1.97
N ASP A 576 10.81 5.11 1.63
CA ASP A 576 9.84 6.21 1.73
C ASP A 576 10.14 7.34 0.73
N GLY A 577 9.20 8.27 0.55
CA GLY A 577 9.40 9.56 -0.09
C GLY A 577 9.40 10.70 0.94
N ASN A 578 9.90 11.88 0.58
CA ASN A 578 9.72 13.08 1.41
C ASN A 578 8.30 13.66 1.28
N TRP A 579 7.94 14.57 2.17
CA TRP A 579 6.59 15.13 2.27
C TRP A 579 6.14 15.79 0.97
N GLU A 580 7.05 16.56 0.36
CA GLU A 580 6.79 17.23 -0.91
C GLU A 580 6.69 16.27 -2.12
N ALA A 581 6.99 14.98 -1.94
CA ALA A 581 6.78 13.93 -2.93
C ALA A 581 5.41 13.25 -2.86
N LEU A 582 4.53 13.65 -1.95
CA LEU A 582 3.18 13.08 -1.85
C LEU A 582 2.29 13.38 -3.07
N SER A 583 2.68 14.33 -3.93
CA SER A 583 2.06 14.52 -5.26
C SER A 583 2.56 13.57 -6.34
N GLY A 584 3.60 12.76 -6.08
CA GLY A 584 4.34 11.93 -7.05
C GLY A 584 3.48 10.96 -7.88
N ASP A 585 2.31 10.60 -7.35
CA ASP A 585 1.34 9.75 -8.06
C ASP A 585 0.63 10.50 -9.20
N ILE A 586 0.55 11.84 -9.12
CA ILE A 586 -0.09 12.70 -10.12
C ILE A 586 0.93 13.52 -10.91
N VAL A 587 1.96 14.05 -10.24
CA VAL A 587 3.02 14.84 -10.86
C VAL A 587 4.37 14.59 -10.18
N PHE A 588 5.41 14.40 -10.99
CA PHE A 588 6.78 14.26 -10.51
C PHE A 588 7.50 15.60 -10.59
N GLU A 589 7.98 16.12 -9.45
CA GLU A 589 8.68 17.41 -9.34
C GLU A 589 10.18 17.22 -9.05
N PRO A 590 11.07 17.33 -10.06
CA PRO A 590 12.49 16.98 -9.93
C PRO A 590 13.26 17.78 -8.86
N GLU A 591 12.81 19.00 -8.58
CA GLU A 591 13.47 19.90 -7.62
C GLU A 591 13.15 19.55 -6.16
N MET A 592 11.97 18.97 -5.91
CA MET A 592 11.43 18.77 -4.57
C MET A 592 11.34 17.30 -4.15
N GLN A 593 11.05 16.40 -5.09
CA GLN A 593 10.78 15.00 -4.77
C GLN A 593 12.06 14.21 -4.60
N ARG A 594 12.13 13.45 -3.52
CA ARG A 594 13.27 12.65 -3.12
C ARG A 594 12.81 11.30 -2.60
N THR A 595 13.49 10.27 -3.05
CA THR A 595 13.47 8.93 -2.47
C THR A 595 14.32 8.93 -1.20
N ILE A 596 13.74 8.50 -0.09
CA ILE A 596 14.43 8.25 1.17
C ILE A 596 14.87 6.79 1.19
N SER A 597 16.17 6.59 1.37
CA SER A 597 16.79 5.26 1.43
C SER A 597 17.55 5.04 2.73
N VAL A 598 17.52 3.82 3.26
CA VAL A 598 18.44 3.42 4.33
C VAL A 598 19.81 3.16 3.72
N ASP A 599 20.84 3.75 4.32
CA ASP A 599 22.22 3.52 3.90
C ASP A 599 22.58 2.07 4.21
N VAL A 600 23.08 1.34 3.22
CA VAL A 600 23.37 -0.09 3.40
C VAL A 600 24.43 -0.32 4.50
N ARG A 601 25.29 0.66 4.77
CA ARG A 601 26.26 0.58 5.88
C ARG A 601 25.56 0.57 7.24
N TYR A 602 24.46 1.30 7.41
CA TYR A 602 23.67 1.26 8.64
C TYR A 602 22.95 -0.08 8.82
N VAL A 603 22.44 -0.65 7.73
CA VAL A 603 21.87 -2.01 7.72
C VAL A 603 22.92 -3.02 8.20
N LEU A 604 24.10 -3.02 7.58
CA LEU A 604 25.18 -3.95 7.94
C LEU A 604 25.71 -3.72 9.36
N TYR A 605 25.86 -2.47 9.79
CA TYR A 605 26.25 -2.13 11.16
C TYR A 605 25.22 -2.61 12.18
N THR A 606 23.93 -2.43 11.88
CA THR A 606 22.85 -2.90 12.77
C THR A 606 22.91 -4.41 12.94
N ILE A 607 23.05 -5.17 11.85
CA ILE A 607 23.15 -6.64 11.89
C ILE A 607 24.42 -7.08 12.62
N ASP A 608 25.57 -6.54 12.26
CA ASP A 608 26.88 -6.94 12.80
C ASP A 608 27.03 -6.53 14.27
N LYS A 609 26.88 -5.24 14.58
CA LYS A 609 27.29 -4.65 15.86
C LYS A 609 26.16 -4.49 16.87
N ILE A 610 24.98 -4.08 16.43
CA ILE A 610 23.83 -3.89 17.35
C ILE A 610 23.20 -5.24 17.68
N MET A 611 22.95 -6.07 16.67
CA MET A 611 22.29 -7.35 16.83
C MET A 611 23.26 -8.52 17.08
N ASN A 612 24.57 -8.29 16.98
CA ASN A 612 25.59 -9.31 17.18
C ASN A 612 25.38 -10.54 16.27
N ALA A 613 25.20 -10.30 14.96
CA ALA A 613 24.98 -11.31 13.93
C ALA A 613 25.97 -11.21 12.74
N PRO A 614 27.30 -11.19 12.98
CA PRO A 614 28.30 -11.03 11.93
C PRO A 614 28.29 -12.16 10.89
N HIS A 615 27.80 -13.35 11.25
CA HIS A 615 27.68 -14.50 10.34
C HIS A 615 26.72 -14.21 9.17
N ILE A 616 25.64 -13.45 9.40
CA ILE A 616 24.71 -13.05 8.34
C ILE A 616 25.40 -12.12 7.34
N VAL A 617 26.18 -11.15 7.83
CA VAL A 617 26.93 -10.23 6.97
C VAL A 617 28.02 -10.98 6.17
N SER A 618 28.56 -12.07 6.72
CA SER A 618 29.60 -12.86 6.05
C SER A 618 29.11 -13.62 4.80
N GLU A 619 27.80 -13.81 4.66
CA GLU A 619 27.20 -14.42 3.46
C GLU A 619 27.16 -13.45 2.27
N LEU A 620 27.28 -12.15 2.51
CA LEU A 620 27.14 -11.11 1.49
C LEU A 620 28.45 -10.88 0.73
N LYS A 621 28.34 -10.58 -0.56
CA LYS A 621 29.47 -10.16 -1.39
C LYS A 621 29.76 -8.66 -1.17
N ILE A 622 30.64 -8.35 -0.23
CA ILE A 622 31.02 -6.96 0.10
C ILE A 622 32.10 -6.43 -0.86
N VAL A 623 31.93 -5.19 -1.33
CA VAL A 623 32.90 -4.44 -2.16
C VAL A 623 33.18 -3.06 -1.54
N LYS A 624 34.30 -2.42 -1.93
CA LYS A 624 34.78 -1.15 -1.34
C LYS A 624 34.96 -0.06 -2.38
#